data_AF-A0AA50HTZ2-F1
#
_entry.id   AF-A0AA50HTZ2-F1
#
_cell.length_a   1.000
_cell.length_b   1.000
_cell.length_c   1.000
_cell.angle_alpha   90.00
_cell.angle_beta   90.00
_cell.angle_gamma   90.00
#
_symmetry.space_group_name_H-M   'P 1'
#
loop_
_entity.id
_entity.type
_entity.pdbx_description
1 polymer ?
#
loop_
_entity_poly.entity_id
_entity_poly.type
_entity_poly.pdbx_seq_one_letter_code
_entity_poly.pdbx_strand_id
1 'polypeptide(L)'
;MMAMESWLGTMIGVGAAVVFTMPAVAQSQPLFLAYPPQNHQTSSPTIFFIGSAAPNVTVTLNGQPIERSAQGNFAPVIPLKMGENQFVFQAESQRIERAITRIGTGPTLSPQGGFAAGSLTPAVPISRPAGEPICFTAIAPTDAMATVTLAGQTIPLTPRAMRYSYRPITPFCTEKISPKLQQRISIKAVKV
;
A
#
# COMPACT_ATOMS: atom_id res chain seq x y z
N MET A 1 58.08 -54.87 -69.50
CA MET A 1 59.04 -54.83 -68.37
C MET A 1 58.75 -53.55 -67.60
N MET A 2 58.52 -53.67 -66.29
CA MET A 2 57.97 -52.64 -65.39
C MET A 2 58.81 -51.37 -65.31
N ALA A 3 58.15 -50.22 -65.15
CA ALA A 3 58.41 -49.29 -64.04
C ALA A 3 57.22 -48.33 -63.89
N MET A 4 56.58 -48.40 -62.72
CA MET A 4 55.46 -47.59 -62.28
C MET A 4 56.01 -46.56 -61.30
N GLU A 5 56.01 -45.29 -61.67
CA GLU A 5 56.38 -44.19 -60.77
C GLU A 5 55.10 -43.46 -60.33
N SER A 6 54.96 -43.33 -59.02
CA SER A 6 53.76 -42.83 -58.34
C SER A 6 53.84 -41.31 -58.20
N TRP A 7 52.85 -40.60 -58.73
CA TRP A 7 52.73 -39.14 -58.61
C TRP A 7 51.63 -38.81 -57.59
N LEU A 8 52.01 -38.43 -56.38
CA LEU A 8 51.11 -37.86 -55.37
C LEU A 8 50.81 -36.40 -55.75
N GLY A 9 49.69 -36.17 -56.44
CA GLY A 9 49.16 -34.84 -56.67
C GLY A 9 48.51 -34.28 -55.39
N THR A 10 49.08 -33.22 -54.83
CA THR A 10 48.53 -32.50 -53.67
C THR A 10 47.38 -31.60 -54.13
N MET A 11 46.14 -31.98 -53.83
CA MET A 11 44.96 -31.12 -54.05
C MET A 11 44.87 -30.08 -52.94
N ILE A 12 45.20 -28.82 -53.25
CA ILE A 12 44.94 -27.67 -52.38
C ILE A 12 43.45 -27.31 -52.52
N GLY A 13 42.64 -27.75 -51.58
CA GLY A 13 41.24 -27.34 -51.47
C GLY A 13 41.14 -25.94 -50.91
N VAL A 14 40.79 -24.96 -51.75
CA VAL A 14 40.44 -23.60 -51.29
C VAL A 14 39.00 -23.66 -50.75
N GLY A 15 38.86 -23.79 -49.43
CA GLY A 15 37.57 -23.70 -48.76
C GLY A 15 37.15 -22.24 -48.60
N ALA A 16 36.18 -21.78 -49.39
CA ALA A 16 35.53 -20.48 -49.17
C ALA A 16 34.59 -20.57 -47.96
N ALA A 17 34.94 -19.90 -46.86
CA ALA A 17 34.09 -19.78 -45.69
C ALA A 17 32.96 -18.77 -45.98
N VAL A 18 31.74 -19.28 -46.19
CA VAL A 18 30.54 -18.44 -46.28
C VAL A 18 30.13 -18.04 -44.87
N VAL A 19 30.31 -16.77 -44.52
CA VAL A 19 29.86 -16.20 -43.25
C VAL A 19 28.38 -15.83 -43.39
N PHE A 20 27.50 -16.62 -42.79
CA PHE A 20 26.09 -16.27 -42.67
C PHE A 20 25.91 -15.27 -41.52
N THR A 21 25.76 -13.99 -41.83
CA THR A 21 25.30 -12.99 -40.85
C THR A 21 23.80 -13.16 -40.66
N MET A 22 23.39 -13.86 -39.61
CA MET A 22 21.99 -13.88 -39.23
C MET A 22 21.57 -12.50 -38.69
N PRO A 23 20.47 -11.90 -39.15
CA PRO A 23 19.94 -10.72 -38.51
C PRO A 23 19.52 -11.08 -37.09
N ALA A 24 19.97 -10.30 -36.11
CA ALA A 24 19.49 -10.43 -34.73
C ALA A 24 18.01 -10.05 -34.71
N VAL A 25 17.13 -11.03 -34.48
CA VAL A 25 15.71 -10.76 -34.21
C VAL A 25 15.65 -10.09 -32.84
N ALA A 26 15.38 -8.79 -32.81
CA ALA A 26 15.14 -8.07 -31.56
C ALA A 26 13.94 -8.71 -30.86
N GLN A 27 14.17 -9.41 -29.75
CA GLN A 27 13.08 -9.88 -28.88
C GLN A 27 12.37 -8.62 -28.36
N SER A 28 11.16 -8.36 -28.86
CA SER A 28 10.34 -7.25 -28.37
C SER A 28 10.00 -7.53 -26.91
N GLN A 29 10.70 -6.88 -25.96
CA GLN A 29 10.39 -6.99 -24.55
C GLN A 29 8.95 -6.51 -24.32
N PRO A 30 8.03 -7.37 -23.87
CA PRO A 30 6.66 -6.97 -23.64
C PRO A 30 6.59 -5.97 -22.47
N LEU A 31 5.58 -5.11 -22.52
CA LEU A 31 5.11 -4.34 -21.39
C LEU A 31 4.82 -5.29 -20.24
N PHE A 32 5.55 -5.10 -19.16
CA PHE A 32 5.49 -5.91 -17.98
C PHE A 32 5.38 -5.02 -16.75
N LEU A 33 4.53 -5.43 -15.81
CA LEU A 33 4.40 -4.77 -14.52
C LEU A 33 4.70 -5.77 -13.41
N ALA A 34 5.82 -5.57 -12.74
CA ALA A 34 6.33 -6.42 -11.67
C ALA A 34 5.68 -6.10 -10.33
N TYR A 35 5.47 -4.81 -10.06
CA TYR A 35 4.80 -4.34 -8.86
C TYR A 35 3.92 -3.14 -9.19
N PRO A 36 2.73 -3.05 -8.58
CA PRO A 36 2.12 -3.96 -7.63
C PRO A 36 1.39 -5.15 -8.29
N PRO A 37 1.15 -6.25 -7.55
CA PRO A 37 0.32 -7.36 -8.01
C PRO A 37 -1.14 -6.93 -8.20
N GLN A 38 -1.96 -7.77 -8.83
CA GLN A 38 -3.41 -7.53 -8.91
C GLN A 38 -4.05 -7.44 -7.50
N ASN A 39 -5.09 -6.63 -7.37
CA ASN A 39 -5.85 -6.41 -6.13
C ASN A 39 -4.99 -5.97 -4.93
N HIS A 40 -3.92 -5.22 -5.19
CA HIS A 40 -3.04 -4.72 -4.14
C HIS A 40 -3.76 -3.71 -3.24
N GLN A 41 -3.56 -3.85 -1.93
CA GLN A 41 -4.03 -2.90 -0.92
C GLN A 41 -2.86 -2.28 -0.19
N THR A 42 -2.99 -0.98 0.12
CA THR A 42 -1.97 -0.24 0.87
C THR A 42 -2.63 0.81 1.74
N SER A 43 -2.01 1.17 2.86
CA SER A 43 -2.43 2.33 3.65
C SER A 43 -1.69 3.62 3.30
N SER A 44 -0.64 3.50 2.47
CA SER A 44 0.19 4.61 2.03
C SER A 44 -0.60 5.62 1.17
N PRO A 45 -0.36 6.94 1.32
CA PRO A 45 -0.93 7.95 0.43
C PRO A 45 -0.35 7.93 -0.98
N THR A 46 0.73 7.17 -1.22
CA THR A 46 1.41 7.05 -2.51
C THR A 46 1.75 5.60 -2.82
N ILE A 47 1.88 5.28 -4.10
CA ILE A 47 2.39 3.99 -4.58
C ILE A 47 3.44 4.20 -5.66
N PHE A 48 4.38 3.28 -5.76
CA PHE A 48 5.31 3.21 -6.89
C PHE A 48 4.94 2.01 -7.78
N PHE A 49 5.16 2.16 -9.08
CA PHE A 49 4.92 1.09 -10.06
C PHE A 49 6.23 0.62 -10.65
N ILE A 50 6.60 -0.64 -10.48
CA ILE A 50 7.82 -1.19 -11.07
C ILE A 50 7.45 -2.02 -12.29
N GLY A 51 8.05 -1.69 -13.42
CA GLY A 51 7.85 -2.46 -14.64
C GLY A 51 8.89 -2.16 -15.69
N SER A 52 8.72 -2.79 -16.84
CA SER A 52 9.59 -2.64 -18.00
C SER A 52 8.80 -2.76 -19.30
N ALA A 53 9.39 -2.26 -20.38
CA ALA A 53 8.95 -2.48 -21.76
C ALA A 53 10.20 -2.34 -22.66
N ALA A 54 10.07 -2.52 -23.97
CA ALA A 54 11.18 -2.27 -24.90
C ALA A 54 11.78 -0.84 -24.74
N PRO A 55 13.10 -0.65 -24.82
CA PRO A 55 13.75 0.65 -24.57
C PRO A 55 13.27 1.81 -25.45
N ASN A 56 12.93 1.53 -26.72
CA ASN A 56 12.59 2.55 -27.73
C ASN A 56 11.08 2.84 -27.82
N VAL A 57 10.29 2.35 -26.86
CA VAL A 57 8.82 2.49 -26.86
C VAL A 57 8.40 3.56 -25.86
N THR A 58 7.39 4.37 -26.18
CA THR A 58 6.79 5.26 -25.17
C THR A 58 5.84 4.44 -24.29
N VAL A 59 6.03 4.50 -22.97
CA VAL A 59 5.07 3.97 -21.99
C VAL A 59 4.26 5.13 -21.43
N THR A 60 2.94 4.98 -21.37
CA THR A 60 2.05 5.94 -20.72
C THR A 60 1.37 5.32 -19.51
N LEU A 61 1.10 6.16 -18.51
CA LEU A 61 0.25 5.88 -17.36
C LEU A 61 -0.94 6.83 -17.41
N ASN A 62 -2.15 6.30 -17.50
CA ASN A 62 -3.39 7.07 -17.64
C ASN A 62 -3.32 8.10 -18.80
N GLY A 63 -2.65 7.73 -19.90
CA GLY A 63 -2.48 8.57 -21.09
C GLY A 63 -1.33 9.58 -21.00
N GLN A 64 -0.63 9.69 -19.86
CA GLN A 64 0.53 10.57 -19.71
C GLN A 64 1.83 9.77 -19.82
N PRO A 65 2.83 10.25 -20.58
CA PRO A 65 4.12 9.56 -20.69
C PRO A 65 4.83 9.49 -19.33
N ILE A 66 5.50 8.38 -19.05
CA ILE A 66 6.30 8.20 -17.83
C ILE A 66 7.79 8.15 -18.17
N GLU A 67 8.62 8.63 -17.23
CA GLU A 67 10.08 8.52 -17.35
C GLU A 67 10.55 7.07 -17.24
N ARG A 68 11.61 6.75 -17.99
CA ARG A 68 12.16 5.40 -18.11
C ARG A 68 13.68 5.43 -18.17
N SER A 69 14.33 4.36 -17.73
CA SER A 69 15.76 4.17 -17.94
C SER A 69 16.07 3.83 -19.39
N ALA A 70 17.35 3.97 -19.79
CA ALA A 70 17.82 3.55 -21.11
C ALA A 70 17.62 2.05 -21.40
N GLN A 71 17.47 1.22 -20.36
CA GLN A 71 17.17 -0.21 -20.47
C GLN A 71 15.66 -0.49 -20.52
N GLY A 72 14.82 0.54 -20.47
CA GLY A 72 13.37 0.42 -20.55
C GLY A 72 12.66 0.11 -19.22
N ASN A 73 13.33 0.26 -18.08
CA ASN A 73 12.68 0.11 -16.77
C ASN A 73 11.97 1.40 -16.36
N PHE A 74 10.88 1.29 -15.60
CA PHE A 74 10.17 2.43 -15.04
C PHE A 74 9.77 2.21 -13.57
N ALA A 75 9.72 3.31 -12.82
CA ALA A 75 9.43 3.32 -11.39
C ALA A 75 8.65 4.59 -10.93
N PRO A 76 7.59 5.04 -11.62
CA PRO A 76 6.89 6.27 -11.24
C PRO A 76 6.22 6.14 -9.88
N VAL A 77 6.20 7.23 -9.12
CA VAL A 77 5.52 7.36 -7.82
C VAL A 77 4.27 8.21 -8.00
N ILE A 78 3.11 7.71 -7.56
CA ILE A 78 1.80 8.28 -7.85
C ILE A 78 0.98 8.44 -6.55
N PRO A 79 0.32 9.59 -6.34
CA PRO A 79 -0.60 9.76 -5.22
C PRO A 79 -1.85 8.88 -5.33
N LEU A 80 -2.34 8.41 -4.19
CA LEU A 80 -3.55 7.60 -4.06
C LEU A 80 -4.65 8.36 -3.30
N LYS A 81 -5.85 8.34 -3.88
CA LYS A 81 -7.09 8.69 -3.17
C LYS A 81 -7.49 7.55 -2.24
N MET A 82 -8.24 7.85 -1.18
CA MET A 82 -8.84 6.81 -0.33
C MET A 82 -9.77 5.92 -1.18
N GLY A 83 -9.78 4.62 -0.92
CA GLY A 83 -10.55 3.65 -1.70
C GLY A 83 -9.83 3.17 -2.96
N GLU A 84 -10.59 2.73 -3.94
CA GLU A 84 -10.06 2.15 -5.18
C GLU A 84 -9.50 3.23 -6.13
N ASN A 85 -8.31 2.97 -6.68
CA ASN A 85 -7.63 3.79 -7.69
C ASN A 85 -7.32 2.91 -8.90
N GLN A 86 -7.74 3.34 -10.09
CA GLN A 86 -7.54 2.58 -11.34
C GLN A 86 -6.43 3.20 -12.17
N PHE A 87 -5.53 2.35 -12.67
CA PHE A 87 -4.36 2.73 -13.45
C PHE A 87 -4.27 1.93 -14.74
N VAL A 88 -3.95 2.63 -15.83
CA VAL A 88 -3.82 2.05 -17.16
C VAL A 88 -2.43 2.34 -17.70
N PHE A 89 -1.64 1.28 -17.86
CA PHE A 89 -0.36 1.32 -18.56
C PHE A 89 -0.57 0.95 -20.02
N GLN A 90 -0.01 1.74 -20.93
CA GLN A 90 -0.06 1.48 -22.37
C GLN A 90 1.31 1.66 -23.01
N ALA A 91 1.67 0.73 -23.89
CA ALA A 91 2.88 0.75 -24.70
C ALA A 91 2.56 0.10 -26.05
N GLU A 92 2.63 0.85 -27.15
CA GLU A 92 2.16 0.41 -28.48
C GLU A 92 0.74 -0.18 -28.42
N SER A 93 0.55 -1.45 -28.80
CA SER A 93 -0.73 -2.17 -28.75
C SER A 93 -0.99 -2.87 -27.41
N GLN A 94 -0.03 -2.84 -26.48
CA GLN A 94 -0.12 -3.52 -25.19
C GLN A 94 -0.73 -2.62 -24.13
N ARG A 95 -1.63 -3.19 -23.34
CA ARG A 95 -2.38 -2.50 -22.29
C ARG A 95 -2.43 -3.34 -21.02
N ILE A 96 -2.13 -2.71 -19.88
CA ILE A 96 -2.23 -3.33 -18.56
C ILE A 96 -3.06 -2.44 -17.65
N GLU A 97 -4.10 -3.01 -17.05
CA GLU A 97 -4.93 -2.34 -16.05
C GLU A 97 -4.58 -2.83 -14.64
N ARG A 98 -4.57 -1.91 -13.67
CA ARG A 98 -4.26 -2.19 -12.26
C ARG A 98 -5.14 -1.38 -11.34
N ALA A 99 -5.85 -2.09 -10.48
CA ALA A 99 -6.61 -1.54 -9.37
C ALA A 99 -5.77 -1.58 -8.09
N ILE A 100 -5.65 -0.44 -7.41
CA ILE A 100 -4.98 -0.29 -6.12
C ILE A 100 -5.97 0.29 -5.12
N THR A 101 -6.19 -0.41 -4.02
CA THR A 101 -7.08 0.07 -2.97
C THR A 101 -6.28 0.68 -1.83
N ARG A 102 -6.45 1.99 -1.63
CA ARG A 102 -5.93 2.66 -0.44
C ARG A 102 -6.90 2.49 0.72
N ILE A 103 -6.45 1.82 1.77
CA ILE A 103 -7.20 1.61 3.01
C ILE A 103 -6.75 2.60 4.10
N GLY A 104 -7.65 2.91 5.04
CA GLY A 104 -7.34 3.83 6.13
C GLY A 104 -6.40 3.20 7.15
N THR A 105 -5.52 4.00 7.75
CA THR A 105 -4.83 3.62 8.98
C THR A 105 -5.69 4.02 10.18
N GLY A 106 -6.25 3.05 10.90
CA GLY A 106 -7.02 3.31 12.10
C GLY A 106 -8.34 2.56 12.12
N PRO A 107 -9.09 2.68 13.23
CA PRO A 107 -10.35 1.99 13.36
C PRO A 107 -11.40 2.60 12.43
N THR A 108 -12.24 1.74 11.86
CA THR A 108 -13.36 2.15 11.02
C THR A 108 -14.37 2.92 11.85
N LEU A 109 -14.56 4.19 11.50
CA LEU A 109 -15.61 5.03 12.06
C LEU A 109 -16.94 4.70 11.37
N SER A 110 -18.05 4.76 12.11
CA SER A 110 -19.37 4.59 11.52
C SER A 110 -19.64 5.70 10.48
N PRO A 111 -20.20 5.39 9.30
CA PRO A 111 -20.58 6.39 8.30
C PRO A 111 -21.57 7.43 8.83
N GLN A 112 -22.37 7.05 9.84
CA GLN A 112 -23.34 7.93 10.52
C GLN A 112 -22.68 8.87 11.54
N GLY A 113 -21.35 8.82 11.66
CA GLY A 113 -20.60 9.50 12.71
C GLY A 113 -20.61 8.75 14.04
N GLY A 114 -19.93 9.32 15.03
CA GLY A 114 -19.81 8.73 16.37
C GLY A 114 -18.49 7.99 16.58
N PHE A 115 -18.48 7.09 17.56
CA PHE A 115 -17.27 6.38 17.96
C PHE A 115 -16.97 5.19 17.05
N ALA A 116 -15.69 4.86 16.90
CA ALA A 116 -15.29 3.63 16.26
C ALA A 116 -15.87 2.41 16.98
N ALA A 117 -16.28 1.40 16.21
CA ALA A 117 -16.84 0.17 16.76
C ALA A 117 -15.85 -0.48 17.75
N GLY A 118 -16.35 -0.86 18.94
CA GLY A 118 -15.53 -1.49 19.98
C GLY A 118 -14.49 -0.57 20.65
N SER A 119 -14.48 0.74 20.37
CA SER A 119 -13.48 1.65 20.94
C SER A 119 -13.81 2.20 22.34
N LEU A 120 -15.02 1.96 22.83
CA LEU A 120 -15.49 2.47 24.11
C LEU A 120 -14.91 1.65 25.27
N THR A 121 -14.30 2.35 26.23
CA THR A 121 -13.91 1.78 27.53
C THR A 121 -14.58 2.59 28.63
N PRO A 122 -15.23 1.96 29.62
CA PRO A 122 -15.54 0.52 29.70
C PRO A 122 -16.53 0.08 28.61
N ALA A 123 -16.30 -1.09 27.99
CA ALA A 123 -17.17 -1.63 26.94
C ALA A 123 -18.48 -2.23 27.48
N VAL A 124 -18.51 -2.53 28.78
CA VAL A 124 -19.64 -3.11 29.51
C VAL A 124 -19.81 -2.40 30.85
N PRO A 125 -20.97 -2.51 31.51
CA PRO A 125 -21.13 -2.06 32.89
C PRO A 125 -20.08 -2.71 33.81
N ILE A 126 -19.48 -1.92 34.70
CA ILE A 126 -18.46 -2.38 35.65
C ILE A 126 -18.78 -1.89 37.07
N SER A 127 -18.26 -2.60 38.06
CA SER A 127 -18.24 -2.20 39.46
C SER A 127 -16.80 -2.04 39.92
N ARG A 128 -16.48 -0.95 40.64
CA ARG A 128 -15.16 -0.69 41.21
C ARG A 128 -15.27 -0.25 42.68
N PRO A 129 -14.30 -0.60 43.55
CA PRO A 129 -14.21 -0.07 44.90
C PRO A 129 -14.22 1.47 44.96
N ALA A 130 -14.73 2.02 46.05
CA ALA A 130 -14.68 3.45 46.30
C ALA A 130 -13.21 3.93 46.38
N GLY A 131 -12.94 5.11 45.80
CA GLY A 131 -11.60 5.69 45.73
C GLY A 131 -10.72 5.18 44.58
N GLU A 132 -11.14 4.15 43.83
CA GLU A 132 -10.42 3.71 42.63
C GLU A 132 -10.81 4.56 41.40
N PRO A 133 -9.85 5.07 40.62
CA PRO A 133 -10.17 5.78 39.38
C PRO A 133 -10.78 4.84 38.33
N ILE A 134 -11.74 5.36 37.56
CA ILE A 134 -12.30 4.71 36.38
C ILE A 134 -11.82 5.46 35.15
N CYS A 135 -11.20 4.76 34.21
CA CYS A 135 -10.68 5.37 33.00
C CYS A 135 -11.67 5.20 31.85
N PHE A 136 -11.99 6.30 31.18
CA PHE A 136 -12.87 6.33 30.02
C PHE A 136 -12.08 6.62 28.76
N THR A 137 -12.29 5.83 27.71
CA THR A 137 -11.68 6.07 26.40
C THR A 137 -12.67 5.82 25.28
N ALA A 138 -12.49 6.52 24.17
CA ALA A 138 -13.23 6.31 22.94
C ALA A 138 -12.36 6.77 21.76
N ILE A 139 -12.62 6.24 20.57
CA ILE A 139 -12.00 6.73 19.33
C ILE A 139 -13.08 7.39 18.50
N ALA A 140 -12.88 8.65 18.14
CA ALA A 140 -13.85 9.49 17.42
C ALA A 140 -13.13 10.22 16.27
N PRO A 141 -13.88 10.84 15.33
CA PRO A 141 -13.31 11.78 14.35
C PRO A 141 -12.44 12.86 15.01
N THR A 142 -11.43 13.37 14.29
CA THR A 142 -10.47 14.37 14.80
C THR A 142 -11.10 15.71 15.19
N ASP A 143 -12.27 16.01 14.64
CA ASP A 143 -13.09 17.20 14.87
C ASP A 143 -14.21 16.98 15.91
N ALA A 144 -14.34 15.77 16.47
CA ALA A 144 -15.42 15.45 17.40
C ALA A 144 -15.09 15.85 18.85
N MET A 145 -16.12 16.29 19.59
CA MET A 145 -16.07 16.39 21.04
C MET A 145 -16.70 15.15 21.69
N ALA A 146 -15.91 14.46 22.51
CA ALA A 146 -16.38 13.27 23.22
C ALA A 146 -16.65 13.61 24.68
N THR A 147 -17.80 13.16 25.20
CA THR A 147 -18.19 13.40 26.60
C THR A 147 -18.67 12.11 27.27
N VAL A 148 -18.41 12.00 28.58
CA VAL A 148 -18.93 10.93 29.43
C VAL A 148 -20.02 11.52 30.30
N THR A 149 -21.17 10.85 30.38
CA THR A 149 -22.21 11.17 31.36
C THR A 149 -22.15 10.17 32.50
N LEU A 150 -21.82 10.65 33.70
CA LEU A 150 -21.69 9.83 34.92
C LEU A 150 -22.43 10.51 36.07
N ALA A 151 -23.39 9.83 36.67
CA ALA A 151 -24.21 10.34 37.79
C ALA A 151 -24.80 11.76 37.53
N GLY A 152 -25.24 12.02 36.30
CA GLY A 152 -25.80 13.31 35.89
C GLY A 152 -24.77 14.40 35.57
N GLN A 153 -23.47 14.13 35.75
CA GLN A 153 -22.39 15.03 35.37
C GLN A 153 -21.88 14.73 33.96
N THR A 154 -21.50 15.77 33.22
CA THR A 154 -20.88 15.66 31.90
C THR A 154 -19.40 15.96 32.03
N ILE A 155 -18.57 14.98 31.69
CA ILE A 155 -17.11 15.06 31.77
C ILE A 155 -16.55 15.03 30.34
N PRO A 156 -15.86 16.10 29.88
CA PRO A 156 -15.24 16.11 28.55
C PRO A 156 -14.03 15.17 28.52
N LEU A 157 -13.91 14.39 27.45
CA LEU A 157 -12.70 13.62 27.17
C LEU A 157 -11.71 14.51 26.41
N THR A 158 -10.45 14.47 26.82
CA THR A 158 -9.38 15.21 26.15
C THR A 158 -8.81 14.43 24.97
N PRO A 159 -8.73 15.03 23.76
CA PRO A 159 -8.10 14.38 22.61
C PRO A 159 -6.64 14.05 22.92
N ARG A 160 -6.23 12.81 22.62
CA ARG A 160 -4.84 12.39 22.74
C ARG A 160 -4.35 11.90 21.38
N ALA A 161 -3.30 12.54 20.86
CA ALA A 161 -2.65 12.04 19.65
C ALA A 161 -2.09 10.64 19.94
N MET A 162 -2.54 9.62 19.20
CA MET A 162 -1.91 8.31 19.22
C MET A 162 -0.53 8.44 18.62
N ARG A 163 0.48 8.66 19.46
CA ARG A 163 1.87 8.49 19.05
C ARG A 163 2.09 6.99 18.93
N TYR A 164 2.32 6.50 17.72
CA TYR A 164 2.83 5.15 17.48
C TYR A 164 4.22 5.08 18.16
N SER A 165 4.24 4.69 19.43
CA SER A 165 5.46 4.49 20.20
C SER A 165 5.74 3.00 20.23
N TYR A 166 6.91 2.59 19.76
CA TYR A 166 7.39 1.20 19.81
C TYR A 166 7.68 0.69 21.24
N ARG A 167 7.24 1.41 22.29
CA ARG A 167 7.33 0.95 23.69
C ARG A 167 5.92 0.78 24.27
N PRO A 168 5.69 -0.23 25.13
CA PRO A 168 4.40 -0.43 25.78
C PRO A 168 4.07 0.81 26.63
N ILE A 169 3.04 1.54 26.23
CA ILE A 169 2.55 2.72 26.95
C ILE A 169 1.60 2.23 28.03
N THR A 170 1.86 2.58 29.28
CA THR A 170 0.87 2.47 30.35
C THR A 170 -0.30 3.41 30.07
N PRO A 171 -1.56 2.99 30.28
CA PRO A 171 -2.70 3.88 30.15
C PRO A 171 -2.58 5.00 31.20
N PHE A 172 -2.64 6.25 30.74
CA PHE A 172 -2.58 7.45 31.58
C PHE A 172 -4.02 7.90 31.82
N CYS A 173 -4.47 7.90 33.07
CA CYS A 173 -5.81 8.34 33.45
C CYS A 173 -5.72 9.74 34.07
N THR A 174 -6.43 10.71 33.49
CA THR A 174 -6.34 12.12 33.89
C THR A 174 -7.25 12.51 35.05
N GLU A 175 -8.11 11.64 35.58
CA GLU A 175 -9.02 12.09 36.64
C GLU A 175 -9.41 10.98 37.63
N LYS A 176 -9.12 11.22 38.91
CA LYS A 176 -9.65 10.43 40.04
C LYS A 176 -11.09 10.87 40.27
N ILE A 177 -12.05 10.13 39.73
CA ILE A 177 -13.45 10.27 40.12
C ILE A 177 -13.73 9.25 41.21
N SER A 178 -14.08 9.71 42.41
CA SER A 178 -14.41 8.84 43.54
C SER A 178 -15.87 8.38 43.40
N PRO A 179 -16.16 7.08 43.22
CA PRO A 179 -17.53 6.64 42.99
C PRO A 179 -18.29 6.53 44.31
N LYS A 180 -19.32 7.34 44.48
CA LYS A 180 -20.52 6.92 45.20
C LYS A 180 -21.61 6.66 44.17
N LEU A 181 -22.23 5.48 44.31
CA LEU A 181 -23.40 4.92 43.62
C LEU A 181 -23.17 4.11 42.34
N GLN A 182 -23.68 2.88 42.42
CA GLN A 182 -24.06 2.02 41.29
C GLN A 182 -25.06 2.77 40.39
N GLN A 183 -24.59 3.39 39.30
CA GLN A 183 -25.47 4.00 38.32
C GLN A 183 -24.97 3.77 36.90
N ARG A 184 -25.92 3.77 35.96
CA ARG A 184 -25.70 3.54 34.53
C ARG A 184 -24.69 4.57 33.98
N ILE A 185 -23.59 4.08 33.44
CA ILE A 185 -22.60 4.87 32.72
C ILE A 185 -23.06 4.97 31.27
N SER A 186 -23.13 6.18 30.71
CA SER A 186 -23.40 6.41 29.29
C SER A 186 -22.35 7.34 28.70
N ILE A 187 -21.64 6.87 27.68
CA ILE A 187 -20.69 7.69 26.92
C ILE A 187 -21.42 8.20 25.68
N LYS A 188 -21.44 9.53 25.47
CA LYS A 188 -22.10 10.16 24.33
C LYS A 188 -21.08 10.96 23.51
N ALA A 189 -21.04 10.69 22.21
CA ALA A 189 -20.38 11.56 21.25
C ALA A 189 -21.33 12.69 20.85
N VAL A 190 -20.87 13.93 20.87
CA VAL A 190 -21.58 15.05 20.26
C VAL A 190 -20.70 15.57 19.13
N LYS A 191 -21.23 15.48 17.90
CA LYS A 191 -20.62 16.16 16.76
C LYS A 191 -21.08 17.62 16.81
N VAL A 192 -20.14 18.57 16.80
CA VAL A 192 -20.44 20.00 16.63
C VAL A 192 -20.58 20.28 15.13
#